data_AF-A0AAQ0TNL0-F1
#
_entry.id   AF-A0AAQ0TNL0-F1
#
_cell.length_a   1.000
_cell.length_b   1.000
_cell.length_c   1.000
_cell.angle_alpha   90.00
_cell.angle_beta   90.00
_cell.angle_gamma   90.00
#
_symmetry.space_group_name_H-M   'P 1'
#
loop_
_entity.id
_entity.type
_entity.pdbx_description
1 polymer ?
#
loop_
_entity_poly.entity_id
_entity_poly.type
_entity_poly.pdbx_seq_one_letter_code
_entity_poly.pdbx_strand_id
1 'polypeptide(L)'
;MLRRQPPLTYENALSRMAALCAKCEQCTPDLLKKMSSCGVSAGVAAKVISRLIELKFVDDRRFSKAYAHDKLHFSGWGRRKIRQGLWAKRLPPDIIESACDDFEDEEYSAIALRVIASKIRSMKEWPLSRESKIKVTRYAMQRGFEYPLIADLMRNYKSDSDDS
;
A
#
# COMPACT_ATOMS: atom_id res chain seq x y z
N MET A 1 1.19 -15.25 -35.16
CA MET A 1 0.65 -13.93 -35.58
C MET A 1 -0.02 -13.27 -34.38
N LEU A 2 0.55 -12.21 -33.82
CA LEU A 2 -0.10 -11.43 -32.77
C LEU A 2 -1.33 -10.74 -33.38
N ARG A 3 -2.54 -11.15 -32.98
CA ARG A 3 -3.77 -10.42 -33.31
C ARG A 3 -3.62 -8.99 -32.79
N ARG A 4 -3.36 -8.03 -33.68
CA ARG A 4 -3.54 -6.60 -33.39
C ARG A 4 -5.04 -6.41 -33.14
N GLN A 5 -5.46 -6.42 -31.87
CA GLN A 5 -6.79 -5.96 -31.53
C GLN A 5 -6.91 -4.49 -31.98
N PRO A 6 -8.00 -4.10 -32.65
CA PRO A 6 -8.20 -2.71 -33.02
C PRO A 6 -8.13 -1.82 -31.76
N PRO A 7 -7.60 -0.59 -31.88
CA PRO A 7 -7.54 0.34 -30.76
C PRO A 7 -8.94 0.48 -30.16
N LEU A 8 -9.04 0.33 -28.84
CA LEU A 8 -10.35 0.37 -28.20
C LEU A 8 -11.00 1.75 -28.39
N THR A 9 -12.26 1.73 -28.82
CA THR A 9 -13.12 2.90 -28.84
C THR A 9 -13.32 3.45 -27.43
N TYR A 10 -13.68 4.73 -27.34
CA TYR A 10 -14.00 5.38 -26.06
C TYR A 10 -15.01 4.56 -25.22
N GLU A 11 -16.12 4.13 -25.81
CA GLU A 11 -17.17 3.39 -25.10
C GLU A 11 -16.68 2.04 -24.58
N ASN A 12 -15.93 1.29 -25.39
CA ASN A 12 -15.37 0.01 -24.98
C ASN A 12 -14.33 0.19 -23.86
N ALA A 13 -13.51 1.25 -23.93
CA ALA A 13 -12.53 1.56 -22.90
C ALA A 13 -13.23 1.95 -21.58
N LEU A 14 -14.24 2.83 -21.67
CA LEU A 14 -15.03 3.27 -20.52
C LEU A 14 -15.71 2.09 -19.82
N SER A 15 -16.43 1.25 -20.57
CA SER A 15 -17.12 0.07 -20.04
C SER A 15 -16.15 -0.89 -19.33
N ARG A 16 -15.00 -1.20 -19.97
CA ARG A 16 -13.99 -2.09 -19.37
C ARG A 16 -13.34 -1.51 -18.12
N MET A 17 -13.03 -0.22 -18.11
CA MET A 17 -12.42 0.41 -16.93
C MET A 17 -13.42 0.55 -15.79
N ALA A 18 -14.69 0.89 -16.08
CA ALA A 18 -15.76 0.90 -15.08
C ALA A 18 -15.97 -0.49 -14.45
N ALA A 19 -15.99 -1.55 -15.28
CA ALA A 19 -16.08 -2.93 -14.79
C ALA A 19 -14.88 -3.35 -13.92
N LEU A 20 -13.71 -2.76 -14.14
CA LEU A 20 -12.54 -2.97 -13.29
C LEU A 20 -12.70 -2.23 -11.95
N CYS A 21 -13.10 -0.95 -11.98
CA CYS A 21 -13.34 -0.15 -10.78
C CYS A 21 -14.44 -0.74 -9.89
N ALA A 22 -15.45 -1.39 -10.49
CA ALA A 22 -16.51 -2.08 -9.76
C ALA A 22 -16.02 -3.33 -9.01
N LYS A 23 -14.90 -3.93 -9.41
CA LYS A 23 -14.33 -5.13 -8.77
C LYS A 23 -13.31 -4.79 -7.70
N CYS A 24 -12.52 -3.75 -7.92
CA CYS A 24 -11.52 -3.29 -6.98
C CYS A 24 -11.18 -1.83 -7.23
N GLU A 25 -10.80 -1.13 -6.16
CA GLU A 25 -10.34 0.25 -6.25
C GLU A 25 -9.19 0.40 -7.23
N GLN A 26 -9.25 1.46 -8.04
CA GLN A 26 -8.26 1.79 -9.05
C GLN A 26 -7.78 3.23 -8.86
N CYS A 27 -6.53 3.47 -9.22
CA CYS A 27 -5.99 4.83 -9.32
C CYS A 27 -5.78 5.24 -10.79
N THR A 28 -5.80 6.54 -11.01
CA THR A 28 -5.63 7.16 -12.33
C THR A 28 -4.37 6.67 -13.05
N PRO A 29 -3.17 6.62 -12.43
CA PRO A 29 -1.96 6.16 -13.12
C PRO A 29 -2.05 4.70 -13.58
N ASP A 30 -2.64 3.82 -12.78
CA ASP A 30 -2.78 2.40 -13.12
C ASP A 30 -3.76 2.21 -14.29
N LEU A 31 -4.87 2.95 -14.29
CA LEU A 31 -5.84 2.94 -15.39
C LEU A 31 -5.25 3.49 -16.69
N LEU A 32 -4.50 4.60 -16.62
CA LEU A 32 -3.79 5.15 -17.78
C LEU A 32 -2.79 4.15 -18.35
N LYS A 33 -2.00 3.50 -17.49
CA LYS A 33 -1.05 2.45 -17.89
C LYS A 33 -1.77 1.26 -18.54
N LYS A 34 -2.90 0.84 -17.97
CA LYS A 34 -3.72 -0.25 -18.50
C LYS A 34 -4.27 0.08 -19.89
N MET A 35 -4.88 1.26 -20.05
CA MET A 35 -5.42 1.73 -21.32
C MET A 35 -4.34 1.87 -22.39
N SER A 36 -3.17 2.41 -22.03
CA SER A 36 -2.01 2.48 -22.92
C SER A 36 -1.58 1.09 -23.40
N SER A 37 -1.51 0.09 -22.51
CA SER A 37 -1.19 -1.30 -22.88
C SER A 37 -2.23 -1.97 -23.80
N CYS A 38 -3.46 -1.44 -23.83
CA CYS A 38 -4.54 -1.89 -24.71
C CYS A 38 -4.64 -1.07 -26.01
N GLY A 39 -3.68 -0.20 -26.30
CA GLY A 39 -3.65 0.60 -27.52
C GLY A 39 -4.63 1.77 -27.55
N VAL A 40 -5.13 2.21 -26.39
CA VAL A 40 -5.98 3.41 -26.29
C VAL A 40 -5.08 4.65 -26.36
N SER A 41 -5.44 5.61 -27.21
CA SER A 41 -4.69 6.87 -27.33
C SER A 41 -4.80 7.71 -26.06
N ALA A 42 -3.78 8.52 -25.77
CA ALA A 42 -3.76 9.37 -24.58
C ALA A 42 -4.97 10.31 -24.48
N GLY A 43 -5.41 10.88 -25.62
CA GLY A 43 -6.59 11.74 -25.67
C GLY A 43 -7.90 11.02 -25.32
N VAL A 44 -8.06 9.76 -25.77
CA VAL A 44 -9.24 8.94 -25.41
C VAL A 44 -9.15 8.51 -23.94
N ALA A 45 -7.97 8.10 -23.47
CA ALA A 45 -7.75 7.70 -22.08
C ALA A 45 -8.08 8.85 -21.10
N ALA A 46 -7.67 10.08 -21.41
CA ALA A 46 -7.99 11.25 -20.59
C ALA A 46 -9.51 11.49 -20.48
N LYS A 47 -10.25 11.34 -21.59
CA LYS A 47 -11.72 11.43 -21.60
C LYS A 47 -12.36 10.33 -20.76
N VAL A 48 -11.87 9.09 -20.86
CA VAL A 48 -12.36 7.96 -20.05
C VAL A 48 -12.13 8.22 -18.57
N ILE A 49 -10.92 8.62 -18.16
CA ILE A 49 -10.63 8.97 -16.76
C ILE A 49 -11.58 10.06 -16.27
N SER A 50 -11.74 11.14 -17.04
CA SER A 50 -12.62 12.26 -16.67
C SER A 50 -14.04 11.78 -16.40
N ARG A 51 -14.57 10.91 -17.27
CA ARG A 51 -15.91 10.33 -17.11
C ARG A 51 -16.00 9.38 -15.90
N LEU A 52 -14.97 8.59 -15.62
CA LEU A 52 -14.95 7.70 -14.46
C LEU A 52 -14.89 8.48 -13.14
N ILE A 53 -14.18 9.60 -13.10
CA ILE A 53 -14.15 10.50 -11.94
C ILE A 53 -15.53 11.15 -11.74
N GLU A 54 -16.14 11.67 -12.80
CA GLU A 54 -17.49 12.24 -12.75
C GLU A 54 -18.53 11.23 -12.21
N LEU A 55 -18.43 9.98 -12.66
CA LEU A 55 -19.26 8.87 -12.20
C LEU A 55 -18.82 8.28 -10.85
N LYS A 56 -17.81 8.85 -10.19
CA LYS A 56 -17.25 8.43 -8.88
C LYS A 56 -16.68 7.00 -8.85
N PHE A 57 -16.39 6.42 -10.01
CA PHE A 57 -15.68 5.15 -10.12
C PHE A 57 -14.21 5.29 -9.72
N VAL A 58 -13.59 6.44 -10.00
CA VAL A 58 -12.18 6.71 -9.69
C VAL A 58 -12.08 7.87 -8.72
N ASP A 59 -11.37 7.63 -7.64
CA ASP A 59 -10.96 8.64 -6.66
C ASP A 59 -9.59 8.23 -6.11
N ASP A 60 -8.55 8.99 -6.48
CA ASP A 60 -7.17 8.68 -6.10
C ASP A 60 -6.93 8.81 -4.58
N ARG A 61 -7.71 9.64 -3.87
CA ARG A 61 -7.64 9.74 -2.40
C ARG A 61 -8.32 8.54 -1.75
N ARG A 62 -9.49 8.14 -2.25
CA ARG A 62 -10.15 6.91 -1.78
C ARG A 62 -9.25 5.70 -1.98
N PHE A 63 -8.62 5.60 -3.15
CA PHE A 63 -7.65 4.56 -3.46
C PHE A 63 -6.45 4.59 -2.50
N SER A 64 -5.85 5.77 -2.25
CA SER A 64 -4.64 5.85 -1.42
C SER A 64 -4.89 5.42 0.02
N LYS A 65 -6.04 5.80 0.58
CA LYS A 65 -6.47 5.38 1.92
C LYS A 65 -6.73 3.87 1.99
N ALA A 66 -7.48 3.31 1.05
CA ALA A 66 -7.73 1.87 0.98
C ALA A 66 -6.42 1.07 0.82
N TYR A 67 -5.52 1.54 -0.04
CA TYR A 67 -4.20 0.94 -0.22
C TYR A 67 -3.38 0.98 1.09
N ALA A 68 -3.37 2.13 1.78
CA ALA A 68 -2.64 2.29 3.03
C ALA A 68 -3.16 1.33 4.11
N HIS A 69 -4.47 1.28 4.30
CA HIS A 69 -5.14 0.32 5.18
C HIS A 69 -4.75 -1.12 4.85
N ASP A 70 -4.90 -1.56 3.60
CA ASP A 70 -4.56 -2.94 3.22
C ASP A 70 -3.08 -3.28 3.46
N LYS A 71 -2.17 -2.32 3.21
CA LYS A 71 -0.74 -2.51 3.44
C LYS A 71 -0.38 -2.55 4.91
N LEU A 72 -1.04 -1.76 5.74
CA LEU A 72 -0.85 -1.82 7.18
C LEU A 72 -1.35 -3.16 7.73
N HIS A 73 -2.63 -3.48 7.51
CA HIS A 73 -3.31 -4.60 8.16
C HIS A 73 -2.82 -5.97 7.67
N PHE A 74 -2.67 -6.14 6.35
CA PHE A 74 -2.36 -7.44 5.76
C PHE A 74 -0.89 -7.61 5.38
N SER A 75 -0.22 -6.54 4.95
CA SER A 75 1.20 -6.63 4.57
C SER A 75 2.16 -6.30 5.74
N GLY A 76 1.66 -5.68 6.81
CA GLY A 76 2.48 -5.23 7.94
C GLY A 76 3.52 -4.19 7.49
N TRP A 77 3.07 -3.20 6.70
CA TRP A 77 3.89 -2.09 6.26
C TRP A 77 3.63 -0.86 7.14
N GLY A 78 4.69 -0.18 7.55
CA GLY A 78 4.60 1.13 8.20
C GLY A 78 4.45 2.27 7.20
N ARG A 79 4.13 3.46 7.70
CA ARG A 79 3.81 4.69 6.94
C ARG A 79 4.83 4.94 5.83
N ARG A 80 6.13 4.84 6.14
CA ARG A 80 7.20 5.09 5.16
C ARG A 80 7.15 4.16 3.95
N LYS A 81 6.88 2.87 4.17
CA LYS A 81 6.83 1.88 3.07
C LYS A 81 5.54 1.99 2.27
N ILE A 82 4.45 2.34 2.93
CA ILE A 82 3.17 2.64 2.27
C ILE A 82 3.34 3.83 1.31
N ARG A 83 3.91 4.94 1.80
CA ARG A 83 4.20 6.12 0.97
C ARG A 83 5.11 5.80 -0.21
N GLN A 84 6.15 5.00 -0.03
CA GLN A 84 6.99 4.51 -1.14
C GLN A 84 6.20 3.70 -2.16
N GLY A 85 5.27 2.84 -1.72
CA GLY A 85 4.40 2.07 -2.60
C GLY A 85 3.45 2.95 -3.43
N LEU A 86 2.85 3.97 -2.81
CA LEU A 86 2.00 4.94 -3.49
C LEU A 86 2.81 5.84 -4.45
N TRP A 87 4.03 6.21 -4.07
CA TRP A 87 4.96 6.93 -4.95
C TRP A 87 5.33 6.11 -6.19
N ALA A 88 5.58 4.81 -6.03
CA ALA A 88 5.82 3.90 -7.15
C ALA A 88 4.60 3.76 -8.09
N LYS A 89 3.39 3.98 -7.57
CA LYS A 89 2.16 4.11 -8.36
C LYS A 89 1.99 5.47 -9.04
N ARG A 90 2.91 6.42 -8.81
CA ARG A 90 2.90 7.78 -9.39
C ARG A 90 1.68 8.62 -8.98
N LEU A 91 1.23 8.45 -7.74
CA LEU A 91 0.21 9.33 -7.17
C LEU A 91 0.79 10.70 -6.82
N PRO A 92 -0.03 11.76 -6.83
CA PRO A 92 0.37 13.10 -6.41
C PRO A 92 0.90 13.13 -4.95
N PRO A 93 1.90 13.97 -4.63
CA PRO A 93 2.49 14.04 -3.29
C PRO A 93 1.48 14.34 -2.18
N ASP A 94 0.50 15.22 -2.42
CA ASP A 94 -0.53 15.58 -1.44
C ASP A 94 -1.47 14.41 -1.12
N ILE A 95 -1.74 13.54 -2.10
CA ILE A 95 -2.51 12.30 -1.92
C ILE A 95 -1.68 11.25 -1.16
N ILE A 96 -0.37 11.21 -1.40
CA ILE A 96 0.54 10.28 -0.72
C ILE A 96 0.70 10.65 0.75
N GLU A 97 0.91 11.92 1.06
CA GLU A 97 1.11 12.36 2.46
C GLU A 97 -0.13 12.08 3.29
N SER A 98 -1.31 12.39 2.74
CA SER A 98 -2.61 12.18 3.42
C SER A 98 -3.08 10.73 3.52
N ALA A 99 -2.39 9.79 2.86
CA ALA A 99 -2.85 8.40 2.78
C ALA A 99 -2.86 7.66 4.13
N CYS A 100 -2.02 8.08 5.07
CA CYS A 100 -1.88 7.42 6.37
C CYS A 100 -2.47 8.26 7.53
N ASP A 101 -3.06 9.42 7.26
CA ASP A 101 -3.48 10.37 8.32
C ASP A 101 -4.55 9.78 9.25
N ASP A 102 -5.34 8.83 8.74
CA ASP A 102 -6.44 8.21 9.50
C ASP A 102 -5.99 7.02 10.38
N PHE A 103 -4.70 6.69 10.41
CA PHE A 103 -4.21 5.60 11.25
C PHE A 103 -4.19 6.02 12.72
N GLU A 104 -4.98 5.34 13.54
CA GLU A 104 -4.95 5.44 15.00
C GLU A 104 -3.60 4.92 15.53
N ASP A 105 -3.01 5.67 16.46
CA ASP A 105 -1.65 5.42 16.93
C ASP A 105 -1.53 4.10 17.69
N GLU A 106 -2.57 3.74 18.46
CA GLU A 106 -2.69 2.48 19.18
C GLU A 106 -2.72 1.28 18.22
N GLU A 107 -3.57 1.35 17.19
CA GLU A 107 -3.67 0.31 16.17
C GLU A 107 -2.36 0.16 15.37
N TYR A 108 -1.79 1.27 14.94
CA TYR A 108 -0.52 1.29 14.21
C TYR A 108 0.60 0.65 15.05
N SER A 109 0.66 0.98 16.35
CA SER A 109 1.62 0.42 17.30
C SER A 109 1.40 -1.08 17.53
N ALA A 110 0.15 -1.53 17.65
CA ALA A 110 -0.18 -2.95 17.80
C ALA A 110 0.24 -3.77 16.56
N ILE A 111 0.01 -3.23 15.36
CA ILE A 111 0.43 -3.88 14.11
C ILE A 111 1.95 -3.91 13.99
N ALA A 112 2.64 -2.83 14.36
CA ALA A 112 4.10 -2.79 14.42
C ALA A 112 4.65 -3.85 15.39
N LEU A 113 4.08 -3.94 16.59
CA LEU A 113 4.43 -4.95 17.59
C LEU A 113 4.24 -6.36 17.05
N ARG A 114 3.12 -6.66 16.40
CA ARG A 114 2.85 -7.96 15.78
C ARG A 114 3.93 -8.34 14.76
N VAL A 115 4.35 -7.39 13.91
CA VAL A 115 5.41 -7.60 12.91
C VAL A 115 6.77 -7.85 13.58
N ILE A 116 7.11 -7.08 14.61
CA ILE A 116 8.34 -7.22 15.40
C ILE A 116 8.35 -8.58 16.11
N ALA A 117 7.29 -8.92 16.84
CA ALA A 117 7.11 -10.18 17.57
C ALA A 117 7.26 -11.39 16.64
N SER A 118 6.64 -11.34 15.45
CA SER A 118 6.79 -12.39 14.45
C SER A 118 8.24 -12.57 14.01
N LYS A 119 9.01 -11.48 13.89
CA LYS A 119 10.43 -11.56 13.54
C LYS A 119 11.26 -12.14 14.68
N ILE A 120 10.99 -11.74 15.93
CA ILE A 120 11.64 -12.28 17.13
C ILE A 120 11.41 -13.79 17.22
N ARG A 121 10.15 -14.24 17.15
CA ARG A 121 9.80 -15.68 17.16
C ARG A 121 10.53 -16.47 16.08
N SER A 122 10.68 -15.90 14.87
CA SER A 122 11.39 -16.58 13.78
C SER A 122 12.89 -16.80 14.05
N MET A 123 13.49 -16.04 14.98
CA MET A 123 14.90 -16.20 15.36
C MET A 123 15.14 -17.31 16.37
N LYS A 124 14.09 -17.76 17.10
CA LYS A 124 14.20 -18.76 18.17
C LYS A 124 15.27 -18.43 19.22
N GLU A 125 15.45 -17.14 19.51
CA GLU A 125 16.44 -16.61 20.44
C GLU A 125 15.74 -15.67 21.44
N TRP A 126 15.82 -16.01 22.73
CA TRP A 126 15.35 -15.14 23.82
C TRP A 126 16.17 -15.39 25.09
N PRO A 127 16.68 -14.34 25.77
CA PRO A 127 16.64 -12.94 25.41
C PRO A 127 17.50 -12.62 24.17
N LEU A 128 17.14 -11.58 23.42
CA LEU A 128 17.87 -11.20 22.20
C LEU A 128 19.26 -10.63 22.52
N SER A 129 20.28 -11.16 21.84
CA SER A 129 21.61 -10.56 21.74
C SER A 129 21.59 -9.18 21.09
N ARG A 130 22.68 -8.41 21.26
CA ARG A 130 22.84 -7.10 20.62
C ARG A 130 22.72 -7.19 19.09
N GLU A 131 23.32 -8.22 18.49
CA GLU A 131 23.26 -8.43 17.04
C GLU A 131 21.83 -8.75 16.58
N SER A 132 21.10 -9.60 17.31
CA SER A 132 19.72 -9.95 16.98
C SER A 132 18.77 -8.77 17.15
N LYS A 133 18.96 -7.91 18.16
CA LYS A 133 18.24 -6.62 18.27
C LYS A 133 18.45 -5.75 17.02
N ILE A 134 19.68 -5.62 16.52
CA ILE A 134 19.96 -4.87 15.28
C ILE A 134 19.23 -5.47 14.08
N LYS A 135 19.19 -6.82 13.96
CA LYS A 135 18.48 -7.52 12.88
C LYS A 135 16.97 -7.27 12.94
N VAL A 136 16.36 -7.30 14.12
CA VAL A 136 14.93 -7.01 14.33
C VAL A 136 14.62 -5.57 13.97
N THR A 137 15.40 -4.61 14.49
CA THR A 137 15.22 -3.19 14.19
C THR A 137 15.34 -2.91 12.70
N ARG A 138 16.37 -3.45 12.03
CA ARG A 138 16.57 -3.30 10.58
C ARG A 138 15.37 -3.85 9.81
N TYR A 139 14.87 -5.01 10.20
CA TYR A 139 13.69 -5.62 9.58
C TYR A 139 12.45 -4.73 9.72
N ALA A 140 12.17 -4.20 10.91
CA ALA A 140 11.03 -3.30 11.13
C ALA A 140 11.17 -1.98 10.34
N MET A 141 12.37 -1.42 10.26
CA MET A 141 12.66 -0.24 9.43
C MET A 141 12.45 -0.52 7.93
N GLN A 142 12.81 -1.72 7.45
CA GLN A 142 12.55 -2.17 6.07
C GLN A 142 11.06 -2.45 5.80
N ARG A 143 10.28 -2.69 6.87
CA ARG A 143 8.82 -2.71 6.81
C ARG A 143 8.20 -1.32 6.83
N GLY A 144 8.97 -0.29 7.17
CA GLY A 144 8.56 1.11 7.05
C GLY A 144 8.13 1.77 8.35
N PHE A 145 8.34 1.10 9.49
CA PHE A 145 8.08 1.68 10.80
C PHE A 145 9.21 2.63 11.22
N GLU A 146 8.83 3.66 11.97
CA GLU A 146 9.70 4.71 12.49
C GLU A 146 10.58 4.19 13.63
N TYR A 147 11.85 4.61 13.65
CA TYR A 147 12.79 4.14 14.68
C TYR A 147 12.33 4.40 16.12
N PRO A 148 11.76 5.58 16.47
CA PRO A 148 11.25 5.81 17.83
C PRO A 148 10.22 4.78 18.29
N LEU A 149 9.24 4.46 17.44
CA LEU A 149 8.23 3.44 17.72
C LEU A 149 8.88 2.06 17.88
N ILE A 150 9.81 1.69 16.98
CA ILE A 150 10.51 0.41 17.07
C ILE A 150 11.30 0.32 18.39
N ALA A 151 12.00 1.38 18.78
CA ALA A 151 12.81 1.41 19.99
C ALA A 151 11.96 1.29 21.26
N ASP A 152 10.79 1.94 21.30
CA ASP A 152 9.85 1.82 22.40
C ASP A 152 9.27 0.41 22.50
N LEU A 153 8.76 -0.15 21.40
CA LEU A 153 8.23 -1.51 21.36
C LEU A 153 9.27 -2.56 21.76
N MET A 154 10.52 -2.41 21.29
CA MET A 154 11.63 -3.31 21.66
C MET A 154 12.03 -3.22 23.14
N ARG A 155 11.81 -2.07 23.78
CA ARG A 155 12.08 -1.88 25.22
C ARG A 155 11.00 -2.54 26.07
N ASN A 156 9.75 -2.45 25.63
CA ASN A 156 8.58 -2.91 26.37
C ASN A 156 8.15 -4.36 26.00
N TYR A 157 8.84 -4.99 25.05
CA TYR A 157 8.54 -6.35 24.61
C TYR A 157 8.80 -7.38 25.73
N LYS A 158 7.76 -8.11 26.12
CA LYS A 158 7.83 -9.31 26.96
C LYS A 158 7.58 -10.53 26.08
N SER A 159 8.31 -11.63 26.28
CA SER A 159 8.03 -12.85 25.54
C SER A 159 6.80 -13.54 26.12
N ASP A 160 6.00 -14.16 25.26
CA ASP A 160 4.83 -14.97 25.64
C ASP A 160 5.18 -16.17 26.56
N SER A 161 6.46 -16.38 26.89
CA SER A 161 6.95 -17.38 27.85
C SER A 161 6.86 -16.96 29.32
N ASP A 162 6.54 -15.69 29.60
CA ASP A 162 6.56 -15.14 30.96
C ASP A 162 5.15 -15.10 31.61
N ASP A 163 4.10 -15.52 30.88
CA ASP A 163 2.70 -15.62 31.35
C ASP A 163 2.26 -17.09 31.57
N SER A 164 3.17 -17.98 32.00
CA SER A 164 2.84 -19.36 32.42
C SER A 164 3.49 -19.72 33.76
#